data_AF-A0A967CSQ2-F1
#
_entry.id   AF-A0A967CSQ2-F1
#
_cell.length_a   1.000
_cell.length_b   1.000
_cell.length_c   1.000
_cell.angle_alpha   90.00
_cell.angle_beta   90.00
_cell.angle_gamma   90.00
#
_symmetry.space_group_name_H-M   'P 1'
#
loop_
_entity.id
_entity.type
_entity.pdbx_description
1 polymer ?
#
loop_
_entity_poly.entity_id
_entity_poly.type
_entity_poly.pdbx_seq_one_letter_code
_entity_poly.pdbx_strand_id
1 'polypeptide(L)'
;MRLRSIVASVAGAVAIIAMAPAALGATAADRQVAARATAWLTQQDVAAMPAGQQADIITSRRLTGASPVALRPALKTLGSKAPAYATTPGAMAKVVIAQRAAGMSGALGGRNYLERLQRSTRGGRFGRTAFDQCLSMVALRVAGRPIPPAAVTALTGSRSDSGWSFSLDSSQPPDVDSTSMAVVALRAARVPASDPAIRDALTWLESQRADTG
;
A
#
# COMPACT_ATOMS: atom_id res chain seq x y z
N MET A 1 -21.64 22.29 -20.14
CA MET A 1 -21.83 21.62 -18.83
C MET A 1 -21.80 20.11 -19.03
N ARG A 2 -20.71 19.45 -18.63
CA ARG A 2 -20.52 18.01 -18.31
C ARG A 2 -19.03 17.66 -18.41
N LEU A 3 -18.23 18.11 -17.43
CA LEU A 3 -16.93 17.47 -17.15
C LEU A 3 -17.24 16.19 -16.39
N ARG A 4 -17.10 15.04 -17.04
CA ARG A 4 -17.16 13.74 -16.39
C ARG A 4 -15.85 13.53 -15.65
N SER A 5 -15.97 13.41 -14.34
CA SER A 5 -14.94 13.04 -13.39
C SER A 5 -14.29 11.71 -13.79
N ILE A 6 -13.05 11.76 -14.28
CA ILE A 6 -12.15 10.61 -14.33
C ILE A 6 -11.18 10.81 -13.18
N VAL A 7 -11.58 10.39 -11.98
CA VAL A 7 -10.64 10.13 -10.89
C VAL A 7 -10.13 8.72 -11.13
N ALA A 8 -9.16 8.59 -12.03
CA ALA A 8 -8.45 7.33 -12.24
C ALA A 8 -7.50 7.09 -11.07
N SER A 9 -7.62 5.92 -10.47
CA SER A 9 -6.83 5.40 -9.36
C SER A 9 -5.32 5.41 -9.67
N VAL A 10 -4.59 6.42 -9.17
CA VAL A 10 -3.10 6.45 -9.21
C VAL A 10 -2.49 5.68 -8.00
N ALA A 11 -3.32 5.07 -7.14
CA ALA A 11 -2.87 4.47 -5.88
C ALA A 11 -2.06 3.15 -6.04
N GLY A 12 -2.15 2.46 -7.18
CA GLY A 12 -1.52 1.14 -7.36
C GLY A 12 0.01 1.17 -7.61
N ALA A 13 0.52 2.20 -8.29
CA ALA A 13 1.91 2.19 -8.78
C ALA A 13 2.97 2.55 -7.72
N VAL A 14 2.58 3.09 -6.57
CA VAL A 14 3.53 3.74 -5.66
C VAL A 14 4.14 2.78 -4.62
N ALA A 15 3.53 1.65 -4.31
CA ALA A 15 4.03 0.76 -3.25
C ALA A 15 5.26 -0.10 -3.66
N ILE A 16 5.56 -0.24 -4.95
CA ILE A 16 6.61 -1.15 -5.45
C ILE A 16 8.04 -0.59 -5.25
N ILE A 17 8.22 0.73 -5.25
CA ILE A 17 9.55 1.36 -5.31
C ILE A 17 10.33 1.28 -3.98
N ALA A 18 9.65 1.01 -2.86
CA ALA A 18 10.26 1.14 -1.52
C ALA A 18 11.06 -0.06 -1.02
N MET A 19 10.85 -1.26 -1.59
CA MET A 19 11.16 -2.50 -0.87
C MET A 19 12.22 -3.40 -1.50
N ALA A 20 12.67 -3.11 -2.72
CA ALA A 20 13.86 -3.68 -3.33
C ALA A 20 14.15 -2.99 -4.67
N PRO A 21 15.19 -2.15 -4.80
CA PRO A 21 15.56 -1.56 -6.09
C PRO A 21 15.88 -2.60 -7.18
N ALA A 22 16.14 -3.85 -6.79
CA ALA A 22 16.60 -4.92 -7.67
C ALA A 22 15.55 -6.03 -7.94
N ALA A 23 14.37 -6.00 -7.31
CA ALA A 23 13.45 -7.14 -7.37
C ALA A 23 12.35 -7.04 -8.44
N LEU A 24 12.09 -5.83 -8.92
CA LEU A 24 11.22 -5.47 -10.03
C LEU A 24 11.95 -4.28 -10.65
N GLY A 25 12.52 -4.43 -11.84
CA GLY A 25 13.41 -3.44 -12.45
C GLY A 25 12.72 -2.11 -12.73
N ALA A 26 12.49 -1.30 -11.69
CA ALA A 26 11.96 0.04 -11.82
C ALA A 26 12.97 0.85 -12.63
N THR A 27 12.61 1.14 -13.87
CA THR A 27 13.46 1.87 -14.80
C THR A 27 13.64 3.30 -14.30
N ALA A 28 14.66 4.00 -14.81
CA ALA A 28 14.79 5.43 -14.56
C ALA A 28 13.55 6.21 -15.04
N ALA A 29 12.88 5.72 -16.10
CA ALA A 29 11.64 6.28 -16.63
C ALA A 29 10.48 6.15 -15.62
N ASP A 30 10.33 4.98 -14.97
CA ASP A 30 9.29 4.77 -13.95
C ASP A 30 9.44 5.74 -12.77
N ARG A 31 10.69 5.99 -12.35
CA ARG A 31 10.99 6.99 -11.32
C ARG A 31 10.64 8.41 -11.76
N GLN A 32 10.91 8.76 -13.02
CA GLN A 32 10.57 10.09 -13.54
C GLN A 32 9.06 10.30 -13.65
N VAL A 33 8.32 9.30 -14.11
CA VAL A 33 6.85 9.33 -14.16
C VAL A 33 6.26 9.45 -12.75
N ALA A 34 6.75 8.64 -11.80
CA ALA A 34 6.33 8.73 -10.40
C ALA A 34 6.61 10.11 -9.78
N ALA A 35 7.76 10.71 -10.09
CA ALA A 35 8.11 12.05 -9.64
C ALA A 35 7.17 13.11 -10.21
N ARG A 36 6.83 13.04 -11.51
CA ARG A 36 5.87 13.95 -12.16
C ARG A 36 4.47 13.82 -11.55
N ALA A 37 3.98 12.59 -11.36
CA ALA A 37 2.69 12.34 -10.74
C ALA A 37 2.64 12.88 -9.30
N THR A 38 3.72 12.67 -8.53
CA THR A 38 3.82 13.21 -7.16
C THR A 38 3.85 14.74 -7.16
N ALA A 39 4.59 15.37 -8.08
CA ALA A 39 4.62 16.82 -8.21
C ALA A 39 3.22 17.39 -8.49
N TRP A 40 2.47 16.77 -9.41
CA TRP A 40 1.09 17.15 -9.69
C TRP A 40 0.18 16.99 -8.46
N LEU A 41 0.29 15.89 -7.72
CA LEU A 41 -0.48 15.67 -6.49
C LEU A 41 -0.19 16.74 -5.43
N THR A 42 1.06 17.21 -5.33
CA THR A 42 1.43 18.24 -4.35
C THR A 42 0.99 19.66 -4.72
N GLN A 43 0.54 19.89 -5.96
CA GLN A 43 -0.09 21.16 -6.36
C GLN A 43 -1.53 21.28 -5.87
N GLN A 44 -2.14 20.16 -5.47
CA GLN A 44 -3.49 20.13 -4.92
C GLN A 44 -3.48 20.56 -3.44
N ASP A 45 -4.64 20.95 -2.91
CA ASP A 45 -4.80 21.18 -1.47
C ASP A 45 -4.81 19.84 -0.69
N VAL A 46 -3.60 19.32 -0.43
CA VAL A 46 -3.39 18.08 0.32
C VAL A 46 -3.99 18.17 1.73
N ALA A 47 -4.02 19.36 2.35
CA ALA A 47 -4.57 19.50 3.70
C ALA A 47 -6.10 19.33 3.72
N ALA A 48 -6.79 19.77 2.67
CA ALA A 48 -8.22 19.56 2.50
C ALA A 48 -8.58 18.10 2.17
N MET A 49 -7.67 17.33 1.56
CA MET A 49 -7.95 15.94 1.15
C MET A 49 -8.37 15.01 2.32
N PRO A 50 -9.09 13.92 2.02
CA PRO A 50 -9.31 12.81 2.95
C PRO A 50 -8.00 12.23 3.49
N ALA A 51 -8.00 11.79 4.74
CA ALA A 51 -6.80 11.28 5.44
C ALA A 51 -6.09 10.14 4.69
N GLY A 52 -6.84 9.24 4.04
CA GLY A 52 -6.25 8.18 3.23
C GLY A 52 -5.39 8.71 2.08
N GLN A 53 -5.87 9.72 1.37
CA GLN A 53 -5.11 10.37 0.29
C GLN A 53 -3.90 11.14 0.84
N GLN A 54 -4.02 11.78 2.00
CA GLN A 54 -2.88 12.42 2.66
C GLN A 54 -1.78 11.40 2.99
N ALA A 55 -2.15 10.23 3.53
CA ALA A 55 -1.20 9.17 3.83
C ALA A 55 -0.50 8.62 2.57
N ASP A 56 -1.27 8.44 1.49
CA ASP A 56 -0.73 8.00 0.19
C ASP A 56 0.25 9.04 -0.36
N ILE A 57 -0.09 10.34 -0.36
CA ILE A 57 0.78 11.42 -0.84
C ILE A 57 2.06 11.53 -0.02
N ILE A 58 2.00 11.44 1.31
CA ILE A 58 3.20 11.43 2.17
C ILE A 58 4.14 10.30 1.76
N THR A 59 3.58 9.11 1.52
CA THR A 59 4.32 7.93 1.08
C THR A 59 4.94 8.15 -0.30
N SER A 60 4.16 8.64 -1.28
CA SER A 60 4.64 8.94 -2.63
C SER A 60 5.78 9.96 -2.65
N ARG A 61 5.66 11.03 -1.86
CA ARG A 61 6.71 12.04 -1.71
C ARG A 61 8.00 11.44 -1.15
N ARG A 62 7.90 10.53 -0.18
CA ARG A 62 9.10 9.84 0.35
C ARG A 62 9.79 9.01 -0.72
N LEU A 63 9.02 8.28 -1.52
CA LEU A 63 9.54 7.38 -2.55
C LEU A 63 10.13 8.10 -3.75
N THR A 64 9.69 9.33 -3.99
CA THR A 64 10.21 10.21 -5.04
C THR A 64 11.29 11.18 -4.56
N GLY A 65 11.79 11.02 -3.33
CA GLY A 65 13.03 11.66 -2.86
C GLY A 65 12.87 12.68 -1.73
N ALA A 66 11.66 12.96 -1.23
CA ALA A 66 11.51 13.86 -0.09
C ALA A 66 12.23 13.31 1.16
N SER A 67 12.87 14.21 1.90
CA SER A 67 13.47 13.85 3.19
C SER A 67 12.38 13.57 4.23
N PRO A 68 12.61 12.68 5.22
CA PRO A 68 11.65 12.42 6.28
C PRO A 68 11.18 13.69 7.01
N VAL A 69 12.09 14.63 7.26
CA VAL A 69 11.79 15.89 7.96
C VAL A 69 10.82 16.76 7.14
N ALA A 70 10.98 16.83 5.83
CA ALA A 70 10.10 17.61 4.94
C ALA A 70 8.65 17.11 4.92
N LEU A 71 8.39 15.88 5.39
CA LEU A 71 7.07 15.26 5.42
C LEU A 71 6.32 15.48 6.74
N ARG A 72 7.02 15.91 7.81
CA ARG A 72 6.42 16.07 9.15
C ARG A 72 5.25 17.06 9.20
N PRO A 73 5.25 18.20 8.48
CA PRO A 73 4.08 19.09 8.47
C PRO A 73 2.83 18.41 7.91
N ALA A 74 2.95 17.69 6.79
CA ALA A 74 1.85 16.93 6.21
C ALA A 74 1.39 15.81 7.14
N LEU A 75 2.32 15.13 7.82
CA LEU A 75 1.98 14.11 8.82
C LEU A 75 1.21 14.71 10.02
N LYS A 76 1.57 15.93 10.46
CA LYS A 76 0.83 16.64 11.53
C LYS A 76 -0.62 16.88 11.12
N THR A 77 -0.86 17.32 9.88
CA THR A 77 -2.21 17.50 9.32
C THR A 77 -2.95 16.18 9.23
N LEU A 78 -2.31 15.10 8.74
CA LEU A 78 -2.89 13.77 8.76
C LEU A 78 -3.29 13.36 10.19
N GLY A 79 -2.48 13.71 11.19
CA GLY A 79 -2.73 13.38 12.58
C GLY A 79 -4.01 13.95 13.18
N SER A 80 -4.53 15.08 12.69
CA SER A 80 -5.83 15.60 13.15
C SER A 80 -7.02 14.81 12.58
N LYS A 81 -6.85 14.17 11.42
CA LYS A 81 -7.90 13.40 10.72
C LYS A 81 -7.80 11.89 10.95
N ALA A 82 -6.63 11.40 11.30
CA ALA A 82 -6.35 9.97 11.47
C ALA A 82 -7.29 9.27 12.48
N PRO A 83 -7.73 9.88 13.61
CA PRO A 83 -8.62 9.21 14.55
C PRO A 83 -9.98 8.82 13.97
N ALA A 84 -10.52 9.63 13.06
CA ALA A 84 -11.79 9.35 12.38
C ALA A 84 -11.59 8.37 11.21
N TYR A 85 -10.46 8.45 10.53
CA TYR A 85 -10.17 7.65 9.33
C TYR A 85 -9.70 6.23 9.62
N ALA A 86 -8.75 6.06 10.54
CA ALA A 86 -8.02 4.80 10.73
C ALA A 86 -8.77 3.82 11.66
N THR A 87 -9.94 3.39 11.19
CA THR A 87 -10.84 2.45 11.88
C THR A 87 -10.72 1.02 11.37
N THR A 88 -10.19 0.80 10.16
CA THR A 88 -9.88 -0.52 9.60
C THR A 88 -8.38 -0.82 9.63
N PRO A 89 -7.95 -2.09 9.60
CA PRO A 89 -6.54 -2.44 9.53
C PRO A 89 -5.82 -1.80 8.34
N GLY A 90 -6.42 -1.78 7.15
CA GLY A 90 -5.84 -1.13 5.97
C GLY A 90 -5.64 0.39 6.15
N ALA A 91 -6.60 1.07 6.77
CA ALA A 91 -6.49 2.50 7.06
C ALA A 91 -5.43 2.79 8.15
N MET A 92 -5.35 1.96 9.20
CA MET A 92 -4.28 2.04 10.20
C MET A 92 -2.91 1.81 9.56
N ALA A 93 -2.81 0.82 8.65
CA ALA A 93 -1.59 0.51 7.94
C ALA A 93 -1.10 1.70 7.08
N LYS A 94 -1.99 2.37 6.34
CA LYS A 94 -1.64 3.59 5.60
C LYS A 94 -1.07 4.69 6.51
N VAL A 95 -1.68 4.91 7.67
CA VAL A 95 -1.17 5.89 8.65
C VAL A 95 0.22 5.49 9.15
N VAL A 96 0.44 4.21 9.47
CA VAL A 96 1.75 3.71 9.91
C VAL A 96 2.81 3.89 8.82
N ILE A 97 2.49 3.58 7.56
CA ILE A 97 3.42 3.76 6.43
C ILE A 97 3.78 5.25 6.28
N ALA A 98 2.79 6.16 6.36
CA ALA A 98 3.03 7.60 6.31
C ALA A 98 3.88 8.12 7.48
N GLN A 99 3.66 7.62 8.71
CA GLN A 99 4.49 7.95 9.87
C GLN A 99 5.95 7.54 9.61
N ARG A 100 6.18 6.31 9.13
CA ARG A 100 7.53 5.79 8.85
C ARG A 100 8.19 6.54 7.70
N ALA A 101 7.43 6.91 6.67
CA ALA A 101 7.91 7.76 5.58
C ALA A 101 8.46 9.10 6.10
N ALA A 102 7.80 9.71 7.08
CA ALA A 102 8.26 10.94 7.74
C ALA A 102 9.30 10.72 8.86
N GLY A 103 9.80 9.50 9.03
CA GLY A 103 10.78 9.16 10.07
C GLY A 103 10.22 9.26 11.50
N MET A 104 8.91 9.11 11.64
CA MET A 104 8.17 9.23 12.90
C MET A 104 7.65 7.86 13.34
N SER A 105 7.40 7.73 14.65
CA SER A 105 6.83 6.54 15.27
C SER A 105 6.02 6.90 16.51
N GLY A 106 5.32 5.94 17.09
CA GLY A 106 4.48 6.16 18.27
C GLY A 106 3.11 6.73 17.91
N ALA A 107 2.56 7.55 18.82
CA ALA A 107 1.21 8.07 18.68
C ALA A 107 1.10 9.17 17.61
N LEU A 108 0.00 9.14 16.86
CA LEU A 108 -0.43 10.21 15.97
C LEU A 108 -1.92 10.47 16.22
N GLY A 109 -2.32 11.73 16.39
CA GLY A 109 -3.71 12.04 16.76
C GLY A 109 -4.15 11.37 18.08
N GLY A 110 -3.22 11.18 19.01
CA GLY A 110 -3.48 10.52 20.30
C GLY A 110 -3.60 9.00 20.25
N ARG A 111 -3.30 8.33 19.12
CA ARG A 111 -3.42 6.87 18.98
C ARG A 111 -2.16 6.24 18.42
N ASN A 112 -1.78 5.07 18.96
CA ASN A 112 -0.71 4.24 18.42
C ASN A 112 -1.28 3.25 17.39
N TYR A 113 -1.20 3.59 16.10
CA TYR A 113 -1.79 2.78 15.04
C TYR A 113 -1.06 1.47 14.77
N LEU A 114 0.26 1.43 14.96
CA LEU A 114 1.03 0.19 14.79
C LEU A 114 0.61 -0.86 15.81
N GLU A 115 0.49 -0.46 17.08
CA GLU A 115 0.04 -1.35 18.15
C GLU A 115 -1.39 -1.83 17.94
N ARG A 116 -2.30 -0.93 17.55
CA ARG A 116 -3.70 -1.28 17.23
C ARG A 116 -3.79 -2.24 16.04
N LEU A 117 -2.99 -2.00 15.00
CA LEU A 117 -2.90 -2.87 13.83
C LEU A 117 -2.44 -4.27 14.23
N GLN A 118 -1.36 -4.39 15.00
CA GLN A 118 -0.87 -5.67 15.50
C GLN A 118 -1.94 -6.41 16.32
N ARG A 119 -2.69 -5.70 17.16
CA ARG A 119 -3.80 -6.29 17.94
C ARG A 119 -5.02 -6.69 17.12
N SER A 120 -5.19 -6.15 15.91
CA SER A 120 -6.33 -6.46 15.04
C SER A 120 -6.22 -7.79 14.30
N THR A 121 -5.02 -8.39 14.23
CA THR A 121 -4.84 -9.67 13.53
C THR A 121 -5.55 -10.81 14.26
N ARG A 122 -6.17 -11.71 13.49
CA ARG A 122 -6.81 -12.93 13.99
C ARG A 122 -6.42 -14.10 13.09
N GLY A 123 -5.66 -15.06 13.63
CA GLY A 123 -5.18 -16.20 12.84
C GLY A 123 -4.34 -15.82 11.60
N GLY A 124 -3.67 -14.66 11.62
CA GLY A 124 -2.92 -14.14 10.47
C GLY A 124 -3.74 -13.25 9.52
N ARG A 125 -5.07 -13.22 9.65
CA ARG A 125 -5.94 -12.33 8.86
C ARG A 125 -6.03 -10.95 9.50
N PHE A 126 -5.77 -9.91 8.72
CA PHE A 126 -6.05 -8.52 9.02
C PHE A 126 -7.26 -8.08 8.20
N GLY A 127 -8.34 -7.74 8.90
CA GLY A 127 -9.56 -7.23 8.26
C GLY A 127 -10.18 -8.22 7.27
N ARG A 128 -10.94 -7.68 6.31
CA ARG A 128 -11.74 -8.50 5.38
C ARG A 128 -11.21 -8.46 3.96
N THR A 129 -10.47 -7.40 3.61
CA THR A 129 -10.13 -7.10 2.22
C THR A 129 -8.65 -7.34 1.92
N ALA A 130 -8.31 -7.45 0.63
CA ALA A 130 -6.92 -7.47 0.16
C ALA A 130 -6.16 -6.22 0.62
N PHE A 131 -6.85 -5.07 0.67
CA PHE A 131 -6.28 -3.83 1.18
C PHE A 131 -5.94 -3.91 2.67
N ASP A 132 -6.83 -4.47 3.49
CA ASP A 132 -6.55 -4.67 4.92
C ASP A 132 -5.35 -5.59 5.12
N GLN A 133 -5.35 -6.76 4.46
CA GLN A 133 -4.29 -7.77 4.62
C GLN A 133 -2.93 -7.25 4.15
N CYS A 134 -2.85 -6.84 2.88
CA CYS A 134 -1.59 -6.57 2.22
C CYS A 134 -0.94 -5.30 2.74
N LEU A 135 -1.71 -4.22 2.98
CA LEU A 135 -1.15 -3.00 3.59
C LEU A 135 -0.69 -3.27 5.02
N SER A 136 -1.41 -4.10 5.79
CA SER A 136 -0.98 -4.44 7.15
C SER A 136 0.38 -5.15 7.16
N MET A 137 0.59 -6.12 6.27
CA MET A 137 1.88 -6.80 6.11
C MET A 137 2.99 -5.82 5.74
N VAL A 138 2.75 -4.93 4.75
CA VAL A 138 3.71 -3.89 4.36
C VAL A 138 4.00 -2.95 5.54
N ALA A 139 2.97 -2.49 6.26
CA ALA A 139 3.10 -1.59 7.41
C ALA A 139 3.96 -2.19 8.52
N LEU A 140 3.82 -3.49 8.82
CA LEU A 140 4.69 -4.18 9.77
C LEU A 140 6.14 -4.15 9.30
N ARG A 141 6.38 -4.51 8.03
CA ARG A 141 7.73 -4.59 7.46
C ARG A 141 8.44 -3.24 7.42
N VAL A 142 7.75 -2.14 7.05
CA VAL A 142 8.33 -0.79 7.06
C VAL A 142 8.55 -0.27 8.48
N ALA A 143 7.76 -0.76 9.45
CA ALA A 143 7.94 -0.44 10.87
C ALA A 143 9.02 -1.28 11.56
N GLY A 144 9.74 -2.13 10.82
CA GLY A 144 10.76 -3.03 11.37
C GLY A 144 10.17 -4.13 12.26
N ARG A 145 8.88 -4.45 12.12
CA ARG A 145 8.23 -5.56 12.80
C ARG A 145 8.25 -6.80 11.90
N PRO A 146 8.38 -8.00 12.49
CA PRO A 146 8.22 -9.23 11.72
C PRO A 146 6.79 -9.34 11.19
N ILE A 147 6.64 -9.80 9.95
CA ILE A 147 5.34 -10.22 9.41
C ILE A 147 5.05 -11.61 9.97
N PRO A 148 3.89 -11.85 10.62
CA PRO A 148 3.54 -13.17 11.13
C PRO A 148 3.50 -14.21 9.99
N PRO A 149 4.10 -15.41 10.15
CA PRO A 149 4.00 -16.47 9.15
C PRO A 149 2.54 -16.81 8.81
N ALA A 150 1.66 -16.83 9.81
CA ALA A 150 0.22 -17.05 9.61
C ALA A 150 -0.42 -16.01 8.66
N ALA A 151 0.10 -14.78 8.58
CA ALA A 151 -0.40 -13.77 7.65
C ALA A 151 0.00 -14.06 6.20
N VAL A 152 1.18 -14.67 6.00
CA VAL A 152 1.60 -15.19 4.69
C VAL A 152 0.71 -16.35 4.30
N THR A 153 0.52 -17.33 5.19
CA THR A 153 -0.38 -18.49 4.97
C THR A 153 -1.81 -18.06 4.66
N ALA A 154 -2.36 -17.09 5.40
CA ALA A 154 -3.70 -16.58 5.18
C ALA A 154 -3.84 -15.87 3.82
N LEU A 155 -2.82 -15.12 3.39
CA LEU A 155 -2.83 -14.48 2.08
C LEU A 155 -2.71 -15.53 0.97
N THR A 156 -1.73 -16.43 1.03
CA THR A 156 -1.54 -17.47 0.01
C THR A 156 -2.75 -18.41 -0.09
N GLY A 157 -3.38 -18.77 1.03
CA GLY A 157 -4.57 -19.61 1.05
C GLY A 157 -5.85 -18.94 0.56
N SER A 158 -5.87 -17.62 0.38
CA SER A 158 -7.01 -16.87 -0.16
C SER A 158 -6.94 -16.59 -1.65
N ARG A 159 -5.89 -17.09 -2.30
CA ARG A 159 -5.65 -16.94 -3.73
C ARG A 159 -6.62 -17.84 -4.52
N SER A 160 -7.11 -17.34 -5.65
CA SER A 160 -7.71 -18.19 -6.69
C SER A 160 -6.61 -18.83 -7.57
N ASP A 161 -6.94 -19.35 -8.74
CA ASP A 161 -5.93 -19.97 -9.61
C ASP A 161 -4.86 -18.97 -10.08
N SER A 162 -5.27 -17.77 -10.49
CA SER A 162 -4.38 -16.79 -11.12
C SER A 162 -4.08 -15.54 -10.28
N GLY A 163 -4.80 -15.29 -9.18
CA GLY A 163 -4.58 -14.06 -8.41
C GLY A 163 -5.43 -13.95 -7.14
N TRP A 164 -5.69 -12.72 -6.71
CA TRP A 164 -6.48 -12.43 -5.52
C TRP A 164 -7.65 -11.52 -5.84
N SER A 165 -8.79 -11.79 -5.21
CA SER A 165 -9.97 -10.91 -5.22
C SER A 165 -9.89 -9.87 -4.10
N PHE A 166 -10.61 -8.77 -4.25
CA PHE A 166 -10.77 -7.74 -3.21
C PHE A 166 -11.19 -8.32 -1.85
N SER A 167 -12.07 -9.31 -1.83
CA SER A 167 -12.59 -9.94 -0.62
C SER A 167 -11.64 -10.99 -0.03
N LEU A 168 -10.54 -11.32 -0.72
CA LEU A 168 -9.65 -12.44 -0.38
C LEU A 168 -10.45 -13.72 -0.15
N ASP A 169 -11.31 -13.99 -1.13
CA ASP A 169 -12.13 -15.18 -1.29
C ASP A 169 -11.68 -15.85 -2.59
N SER A 170 -11.19 -17.08 -2.48
CA SER A 170 -10.61 -17.84 -3.60
C SER A 170 -11.65 -18.26 -4.64
N SER A 171 -12.94 -18.23 -4.30
CA SER A 171 -14.03 -18.50 -5.24
C SER A 171 -14.36 -17.31 -6.14
N GLN A 172 -13.90 -16.10 -5.78
CA GLN A 172 -14.14 -14.89 -6.56
C GLN A 172 -13.03 -14.68 -7.59
N PRO A 173 -13.37 -14.10 -8.77
CA PRO A 173 -12.37 -13.77 -9.77
C PRO A 173 -11.34 -12.78 -9.21
N PRO A 174 -10.07 -12.89 -9.62
CA PRO A 174 -9.04 -11.94 -9.21
C PRO A 174 -9.24 -10.57 -9.87
N ASP A 175 -8.72 -9.54 -9.21
CA ASP A 175 -8.63 -8.18 -9.75
C ASP A 175 -7.20 -7.65 -9.72
N VAL A 176 -6.91 -6.67 -10.57
CA VAL A 176 -5.55 -6.13 -10.78
C VAL A 176 -4.99 -5.47 -9.53
N ASP A 177 -5.80 -4.76 -8.76
CA ASP A 177 -5.39 -4.03 -7.57
C ASP A 177 -5.00 -5.02 -6.45
N SER A 178 -5.90 -5.94 -6.13
CA SER A 178 -5.72 -6.94 -5.08
C SER A 178 -4.57 -7.89 -5.37
N THR A 179 -4.44 -8.33 -6.63
CA THR A 179 -3.34 -9.20 -7.05
C THR A 179 -2.00 -8.49 -6.98
N SER A 180 -1.91 -7.24 -7.44
CA SER A 180 -0.69 -6.44 -7.33
C SER A 180 -0.28 -6.23 -5.87
N MET A 181 -1.25 -5.93 -5.00
CA MET A 181 -1.00 -5.75 -3.58
C MET A 181 -0.54 -7.03 -2.89
N ALA A 182 -1.11 -8.18 -3.26
CA ALA A 182 -0.69 -9.48 -2.73
C ALA A 182 0.77 -9.77 -3.08
N VAL A 183 1.19 -9.53 -4.33
CA VAL A 183 2.58 -9.67 -4.75
C VAL A 183 3.49 -8.77 -3.90
N VAL A 184 3.16 -7.50 -3.73
CA VAL A 184 3.95 -6.57 -2.90
C VAL A 184 4.04 -7.05 -1.45
N ALA A 185 2.95 -7.52 -0.85
CA ALA A 185 2.93 -8.00 0.53
C ALA A 185 3.74 -9.30 0.71
N LEU A 186 3.67 -10.24 -0.24
CA LEU A 186 4.48 -11.46 -0.22
C LEU A 186 5.97 -11.14 -0.37
N ARG A 187 6.34 -10.21 -1.25
CA ARG A 187 7.74 -9.73 -1.35
C ARG A 187 8.19 -9.02 -0.07
N ALA A 188 7.32 -8.22 0.56
CA ALA A 188 7.60 -7.60 1.86
C ALA A 188 7.85 -8.66 2.96
N ALA A 189 7.14 -9.79 2.90
CA ALA A 189 7.33 -10.97 3.73
C ALA A 189 8.54 -11.84 3.35
N ARG A 190 9.33 -11.42 2.35
CA ARG A 190 10.51 -12.12 1.82
C ARG A 190 10.19 -13.48 1.17
N VAL A 191 8.97 -13.65 0.66
CA VAL A 191 8.68 -14.77 -0.25
C VAL A 191 9.52 -14.59 -1.52
N PRO A 192 10.24 -15.64 -1.99
CA PRO A 192 11.09 -15.55 -3.18
C PRO A 192 10.32 -15.14 -4.43
N ALA A 193 10.95 -14.38 -5.33
CA ALA A 193 10.32 -13.99 -6.61
C ALA A 193 9.98 -15.20 -7.50
N SER A 194 10.70 -16.32 -7.32
CA SER A 194 10.50 -17.57 -8.03
C SER A 194 9.31 -18.38 -7.51
N ASP A 195 8.69 -17.97 -6.41
CA ASP A 195 7.49 -18.61 -5.87
C ASP A 195 6.41 -18.71 -6.96
N PRO A 196 5.84 -19.90 -7.22
CA PRO A 196 4.85 -20.09 -8.28
C PRO A 196 3.68 -19.11 -8.18
N ALA A 197 3.17 -18.84 -6.97
CA ALA A 197 2.06 -17.90 -6.81
C ALA A 197 2.46 -16.49 -7.27
N ILE A 198 3.68 -16.04 -6.96
CA ILE A 198 4.14 -14.72 -7.43
C ILE A 198 4.30 -14.71 -8.95
N ARG A 199 4.91 -15.74 -9.53
CA ARG A 199 5.11 -15.82 -11.00
C ARG A 199 3.78 -15.84 -11.74
N ASP A 200 2.85 -16.69 -11.31
CA ASP A 200 1.56 -16.84 -11.96
C ASP A 200 0.70 -15.57 -11.84
N ALA A 201 0.79 -14.87 -10.70
CA ALA A 201 0.14 -13.58 -10.52
C ALA A 201 0.72 -12.50 -11.45
N LEU A 202 2.04 -12.47 -11.64
CA LEU A 202 2.68 -11.55 -12.57
C LEU A 202 2.30 -11.85 -14.03
N THR A 203 2.32 -13.12 -14.43
CA THR A 203 1.83 -13.54 -15.75
C THR A 203 0.38 -13.13 -15.98
N TRP A 204 -0.49 -13.32 -14.99
CA TRP A 204 -1.88 -12.88 -15.08
C TRP A 204 -2.01 -11.36 -15.17
N LEU A 205 -1.25 -10.60 -14.37
CA LEU A 205 -1.25 -9.13 -14.44
C LEU A 205 -0.78 -8.62 -15.81
N GLU A 206 0.23 -9.23 -16.40
CA GLU A 206 0.68 -8.92 -17.76
C GLU A 206 -0.42 -9.17 -18.79
N SER A 207 -1.22 -10.23 -18.61
CA SER A 207 -2.35 -10.52 -19.48
C SER A 207 -3.54 -9.56 -19.30
N GLN A 208 -3.59 -8.78 -18.21
CA GLN A 208 -4.62 -7.75 -17.98
C GLN A 208 -4.25 -6.39 -18.59
N ARG A 209 -3.05 -6.26 -19.17
CA ARG A 209 -2.56 -5.00 -19.70
C ARG A 209 -3.41 -4.55 -20.89
N ALA A 210 -3.86 -3.29 -20.86
CA ALA A 210 -4.56 -2.70 -22.00
C ALA A 210 -3.58 -2.37 -23.14
N ASP A 211 -4.08 -2.32 -24.38
CA ASP A 211 -3.26 -2.02 -25.57
C ASP A 211 -2.50 -0.70 -25.48
N THR A 212 -3.04 0.27 -24.72
CA THR A 212 -2.42 1.59 -24.51
C THR A 212 -1.27 1.59 -23.52
N GLY A 213 -0.95 0.45 -22.91
CA GLY A 213 0.08 0.33 -21.89
C GLY A 213 -0.50 0.34 -20.48
#